data_AF-A0A7T0KLJ0-F1
#
_entry.id   AF-A0A7T0KLJ0-F1
#
_cell.length_a   1.000
_cell.length_b   1.000
_cell.length_c   1.000
_cell.angle_alpha   90.00
_cell.angle_beta   90.00
_cell.angle_gamma   90.00
#
_symmetry.space_group_name_H-M   'P 1'
#
loop_
_entity.id
_entity.type
_entity.pdbx_description
1 polymer ?
#
loop_
_entity_poly.entity_id
_entity_poly.type
_entity_poly.pdbx_seq_one_letter_code
_entity_poly.pdbx_strand_id
1 'polypeptide(L)'
;MSWIWGVLVVAVGLVISVALHELGHMIPAKRFGALVPDYSIGFGRVLFSKQWGETRVNVRAIPLGGFVRILGMYAPAKQGTRTVNSRGRTTLAEEARQASRDELGEHSARAFYLLRPWQKIIVMVSGPLMNLIISIALMFVVMVGIGSPTATLRLDEAAPTVSTASGTRTGPAYEAGLRAGDTIRGVDGAPIGTWREFQEKISSGTSQSVAVTFERDGVTQTVDVVPVISSAGGRVVGVRSAVDYVPASVSSVAEATWVTMSQTAAVVVRLPLALWDVGVSLFTDEPRDASGVMSIVGVGRVAGEVTASPDTTGTGDWRPKVAVLLSLLASVNMALFVFNLIPLPPLDGGHILGAVYEGGARLVARLRGRPDPGPADTAKLVPLTWVMASLLVAMTILLVVADIVDPIRMF
;
A
#
# COMPACT_ATOMS: atom_id res chain seq x y z
N MET A 1 -1.66 -5.26 24.45
CA MET A 1 -2.98 -5.50 23.81
C MET A 1 -3.21 -4.61 22.58
N SER A 2 -2.80 -3.33 22.59
CA SER A 2 -2.91 -2.42 21.43
C SER A 2 -2.18 -2.89 20.17
N TRP A 3 -1.00 -3.50 20.31
CA TRP A 3 -0.24 -4.07 19.18
C TRP A 3 -1.05 -5.06 18.33
N ILE A 4 -1.76 -6.00 18.98
CA ILE A 4 -2.56 -7.03 18.32
C ILE A 4 -3.70 -6.39 17.51
N TRP A 5 -4.29 -5.31 18.03
CA TRP A 5 -5.37 -4.61 17.32
C TRP A 5 -4.89 -3.98 16.02
N GLY A 6 -3.71 -3.35 16.01
CA GLY A 6 -3.13 -2.80 14.78
C GLY A 6 -2.92 -3.86 13.70
N VAL A 7 -2.34 -5.00 14.10
CA VAL A 7 -2.14 -6.15 13.20
C VAL A 7 -3.48 -6.67 12.67
N LEU A 8 -4.49 -6.84 13.53
CA LEU A 8 -5.81 -7.35 13.13
C LEU A 8 -6.53 -6.42 12.16
N VAL A 9 -6.48 -5.11 12.38
CA VAL A 9 -7.11 -4.11 11.49
C VAL A 9 -6.50 -4.20 10.09
N VAL A 10 -5.18 -4.25 9.98
CA VAL A 10 -4.51 -4.40 8.68
C VAL A 10 -4.82 -5.75 8.06
N ALA A 11 -4.74 -6.85 8.82
CA ALA A 11 -5.04 -8.19 8.31
C ALA A 11 -6.47 -8.29 7.74
N VAL A 12 -7.47 -7.79 8.47
CA VAL A 12 -8.86 -7.74 8.00
C VAL A 12 -9.01 -6.84 6.79
N GLY A 13 -8.37 -5.66 6.79
CA GLY A 13 -8.35 -4.75 5.64
C GLY A 13 -7.78 -5.40 4.38
N LEU A 14 -6.72 -6.20 4.50
CA LEU A 14 -6.12 -6.95 3.40
C LEU A 14 -7.05 -8.05 2.87
N VAL A 15 -7.73 -8.80 3.75
CA VAL A 15 -8.72 -9.81 3.34
C VAL A 15 -9.85 -9.16 2.54
N ILE A 16 -10.35 -8.01 3.00
CA ILE A 16 -11.41 -7.25 2.30
C ILE A 16 -10.90 -6.73 0.96
N SER A 17 -9.68 -6.19 0.91
CA SER A 17 -9.04 -5.72 -0.32
C SER A 17 -8.95 -6.83 -1.37
N VAL A 18 -8.44 -8.01 -0.99
CA VAL A 18 -8.37 -9.16 -1.91
C VAL A 18 -9.77 -9.61 -2.34
N ALA A 19 -10.73 -9.68 -1.42
CA ALA A 19 -12.10 -10.04 -1.77
C ALA A 19 -12.70 -9.07 -2.81
N LEU A 20 -12.45 -7.76 -2.67
CA LEU A 20 -12.89 -6.74 -3.61
C LEU A 20 -12.14 -6.81 -4.95
N HIS A 21 -10.84 -7.11 -4.94
CA HIS A 21 -10.04 -7.37 -6.14
C HIS A 21 -10.63 -8.52 -6.97
N GLU A 22 -10.86 -9.67 -6.35
CA GLU A 22 -11.47 -10.84 -6.99
C GLU A 22 -12.88 -10.52 -7.51
N LEU A 23 -13.63 -9.70 -6.77
CA LEU A 23 -14.95 -9.22 -7.19
C LEU A 23 -14.86 -8.33 -8.44
N GLY A 24 -13.79 -7.52 -8.53
CA GLY A 24 -13.45 -6.68 -9.67
C GLY A 24 -13.29 -7.48 -10.97
N HIS A 25 -12.75 -8.69 -10.91
CA HIS A 25 -12.73 -9.61 -12.07
C HIS A 25 -14.08 -10.28 -12.31
N MET A 26 -14.73 -10.76 -11.24
CA MET A 26 -15.96 -11.55 -11.33
C MET A 26 -17.10 -10.79 -12.02
N ILE A 27 -17.34 -9.53 -11.62
CA ILE A 27 -18.46 -8.73 -12.12
C ILE A 27 -18.40 -8.55 -13.65
N PRO A 28 -17.32 -8.02 -14.25
CA PRO A 28 -17.22 -7.88 -15.71
C PRO A 28 -17.18 -9.23 -16.42
N ALA A 29 -16.55 -10.28 -15.85
CA ALA A 29 -16.53 -11.61 -16.47
C ALA A 29 -17.94 -12.16 -16.66
N LYS A 30 -18.77 -12.12 -15.60
CA LYS A 30 -20.18 -12.54 -15.67
C LYS A 30 -20.99 -11.64 -16.60
N ARG A 31 -20.74 -10.33 -16.60
CA ARG A 31 -21.41 -9.38 -17.51
C ARG A 31 -21.12 -9.65 -18.98
N PHE A 32 -19.93 -10.14 -19.31
CA PHE A 32 -19.57 -10.54 -20.67
C PHE A 32 -19.94 -11.99 -21.01
N GLY A 33 -20.60 -12.71 -20.09
CA GLY A 33 -21.12 -14.06 -20.32
C GLY A 33 -20.14 -15.20 -20.01
N ALA A 34 -18.94 -14.90 -19.49
CA ALA A 34 -18.01 -15.94 -19.05
C ALA A 34 -18.57 -16.72 -17.86
N LEU A 35 -18.24 -18.01 -17.78
CA LEU A 35 -18.67 -18.87 -16.68
C LEU A 35 -17.71 -18.72 -15.48
N VAL A 36 -18.28 -18.36 -14.33
CA VAL A 36 -17.54 -18.14 -13.09
C VAL A 36 -18.15 -18.98 -11.96
N PRO A 37 -17.78 -20.27 -11.82
CA PRO A 37 -18.42 -21.19 -10.89
C PRO A 37 -18.04 -20.96 -9.42
N ASP A 38 -16.85 -20.44 -9.13
CA ASP A 38 -16.40 -20.24 -7.75
C ASP A 38 -15.78 -18.85 -7.56
N TYR A 39 -16.12 -18.22 -6.45
CA TYR A 39 -15.49 -17.04 -5.89
C TYR A 39 -15.12 -17.37 -4.45
N SER A 40 -13.83 -17.39 -4.12
CA SER A 40 -13.35 -17.81 -2.81
C SER A 40 -12.51 -16.73 -2.15
N ILE A 41 -12.78 -16.47 -0.88
CA ILE A 41 -11.96 -15.64 -0.01
C ILE A 41 -11.13 -16.59 0.85
N GLY A 42 -9.80 -16.49 0.75
CA GLY A 42 -8.84 -17.37 1.39
C GLY A 42 -8.56 -18.68 0.66
N PHE A 43 -7.73 -19.53 1.28
CA PHE A 43 -7.32 -20.85 0.81
C PHE A 43 -7.60 -21.96 1.84
N GLY A 44 -7.43 -23.21 1.42
CA GLY A 44 -7.61 -24.39 2.28
C GLY A 44 -9.06 -24.84 2.42
N ARG A 45 -9.40 -25.46 3.55
CA ARG A 45 -10.73 -26.01 3.83
C ARG A 45 -11.81 -24.91 3.78
N VAL A 46 -12.94 -25.20 3.15
CA VAL A 46 -14.12 -24.32 3.13
C VAL A 46 -14.77 -24.31 4.52
N LEU A 47 -14.92 -23.13 5.12
CA LEU A 47 -15.62 -22.92 6.38
C LEU A 47 -17.09 -22.61 6.15
N PHE A 48 -17.35 -21.76 5.16
CA PHE A 48 -18.69 -21.35 4.77
C PHE A 48 -18.79 -21.32 3.25
N SER A 49 -19.93 -21.77 2.72
CA SER A 49 -20.21 -21.76 1.30
C SER A 49 -21.66 -21.37 1.06
N LYS A 50 -21.89 -20.48 0.10
CA LYS A 50 -23.24 -20.07 -0.31
C LYS A 50 -23.31 -19.98 -1.82
N GLN A 51 -24.34 -20.59 -2.41
CA GLN A 51 -24.61 -20.45 -3.84
C GLN A 51 -25.25 -19.08 -4.10
N TRP A 52 -24.67 -18.30 -5.01
CA TRP A 52 -25.20 -17.04 -5.49
C TRP A 52 -25.35 -17.07 -7.01
N GLY A 53 -26.56 -17.44 -7.46
CA GLY A 53 -26.83 -17.75 -8.86
C GLY A 53 -26.00 -18.96 -9.31
N GLU A 54 -25.20 -18.78 -10.35
CA GLU A 54 -24.29 -19.82 -10.87
C GLU A 54 -22.93 -19.87 -10.13
N THR A 55 -22.63 -18.89 -9.26
CA THR A 55 -21.33 -18.79 -8.57
C THR A 55 -21.45 -19.22 -7.12
N ARG A 56 -20.56 -20.11 -6.69
CA ARG A 56 -20.40 -20.48 -5.29
C ARG A 56 -19.45 -19.50 -4.59
N VAL A 57 -19.95 -18.79 -3.60
CA VAL A 57 -19.20 -17.89 -2.74
C VAL A 57 -18.67 -18.68 -1.55
N ASN A 58 -17.36 -18.79 -1.41
CA ASN A 58 -16.71 -19.57 -0.36
C ASN A 58 -15.87 -18.67 0.56
N VAL A 59 -15.94 -18.93 1.85
CA VAL A 59 -14.99 -18.42 2.84
C VAL A 59 -14.18 -19.61 3.35
N ARG A 60 -12.85 -19.54 3.22
CA ARG A 60 -11.94 -20.63 3.55
C ARG A 60 -11.09 -20.32 4.79
N ALA A 61 -10.52 -21.37 5.38
CA ALA A 61 -9.87 -21.29 6.69
C ALA A 61 -8.61 -20.43 6.73
N ILE A 62 -7.86 -20.32 5.63
CA ILE A 62 -6.62 -19.55 5.56
C ILE A 62 -6.92 -18.22 4.87
N PRO A 63 -6.95 -17.08 5.58
CA PRO A 63 -7.33 -15.78 5.02
C PRO A 63 -6.21 -15.12 4.19
N LEU A 64 -5.27 -15.90 3.64
CA LEU A 64 -4.12 -15.39 2.91
C LEU A 64 -4.39 -15.33 1.40
N GLY A 65 -5.23 -14.41 0.96
CA GLY A 65 -5.54 -14.20 -0.46
C GLY A 65 -6.97 -14.62 -0.84
N GLY A 66 -7.19 -14.91 -2.11
CA GLY A 66 -8.48 -15.25 -2.68
C GLY A 66 -8.31 -15.68 -4.12
N PHE A 67 -9.38 -16.17 -4.73
CA PHE A 67 -9.40 -16.45 -6.16
C PHE A 67 -10.82 -16.44 -6.72
N VAL A 68 -10.93 -15.95 -7.95
CA VAL A 68 -12.08 -16.14 -8.83
C VAL A 68 -11.76 -17.20 -9.89
N ARG A 69 -12.58 -18.24 -9.99
CA ARG A 69 -12.41 -19.25 -11.04
C ARG A 69 -13.15 -18.80 -12.28
N ILE A 70 -12.45 -18.31 -13.28
CA ILE A 70 -13.00 -17.99 -14.61
C ILE A 70 -12.65 -19.15 -15.53
N LEU A 71 -13.67 -19.84 -16.07
CA LEU A 71 -13.43 -21.03 -16.90
C LEU A 71 -13.09 -20.69 -18.35
N GLY A 72 -12.31 -21.58 -18.98
CA GLY A 72 -11.93 -21.45 -20.38
C GLY A 72 -10.83 -20.43 -20.62
N MET A 73 -9.80 -20.39 -19.78
CA MET A 73 -8.66 -19.48 -19.92
C MET A 73 -7.74 -19.85 -21.09
N TYR A 74 -7.68 -21.13 -21.45
CA TYR A 74 -6.79 -21.64 -22.49
C TYR A 74 -7.57 -22.10 -23.72
N ALA A 75 -7.24 -21.53 -24.88
CA ALA A 75 -7.81 -21.94 -26.16
C ALA A 75 -7.29 -23.33 -26.60
N PRO A 76 -8.07 -24.08 -27.40
CA PRO A 76 -7.61 -25.32 -28.00
C PRO A 76 -6.34 -25.14 -28.84
N ALA A 77 -5.53 -26.20 -28.95
CA ALA A 77 -4.31 -26.18 -29.74
C ALA A 77 -4.63 -25.94 -31.23
N LYS A 78 -3.89 -25.01 -31.87
CA LYS A 78 -3.98 -24.80 -33.33
C LYS A 78 -3.37 -25.99 -34.07
N GLN A 79 -3.84 -26.28 -35.28
CA GLN A 79 -3.25 -27.32 -36.13
C GLN A 79 -1.72 -27.11 -36.28
N GLY A 80 -0.95 -28.18 -36.15
CA GLY A 80 0.51 -28.14 -36.19
C GLY A 80 1.19 -27.74 -34.87
N THR A 81 0.44 -27.47 -33.81
CA THR A 81 1.03 -27.21 -32.48
C THR A 81 1.59 -28.51 -31.89
N ARG A 82 2.85 -28.48 -31.44
CA ARG A 82 3.47 -29.61 -30.74
C ARG A 82 2.78 -29.84 -29.39
N THR A 83 2.09 -30.97 -29.25
CA THR A 83 1.36 -31.35 -28.04
C THR A 83 2.14 -32.32 -27.14
N VAL A 84 3.16 -33.01 -27.70
CA VAL A 84 4.02 -33.96 -26.99
C VAL A 84 5.50 -33.56 -27.04
N ASN A 85 6.23 -33.82 -25.96
CA ASN A 85 7.66 -33.56 -25.87
C ASN A 85 8.49 -34.67 -26.55
N SER A 86 9.83 -34.57 -26.53
CA SER A 86 10.73 -35.55 -27.16
C SER A 86 10.67 -36.94 -26.53
N ARG A 87 10.09 -37.06 -25.32
CA ARG A 87 9.90 -38.32 -24.57
C ARG A 87 8.49 -38.89 -24.75
N GLY A 88 7.69 -38.36 -25.69
CA GLY A 88 6.33 -38.80 -25.95
C GLY A 88 5.29 -38.44 -24.88
N ARG A 89 5.65 -37.64 -23.86
CA ARG A 89 4.71 -37.15 -22.84
C ARG A 89 4.02 -35.88 -23.30
N THR A 90 2.78 -35.66 -22.86
CA THR A 90 2.06 -34.41 -23.05
C THR A 90 2.89 -33.23 -22.53
N THR A 91 2.87 -32.14 -23.28
CA THR A 91 3.50 -30.89 -22.81
C THR A 91 2.64 -30.27 -21.73
N LEU A 92 3.25 -29.53 -20.78
CA LEU A 92 2.54 -28.79 -19.74
C LEU A 92 1.46 -27.85 -20.31
N ALA A 93 1.72 -27.28 -21.50
CA ALA A 93 0.74 -26.45 -22.21
C ALA A 93 -0.48 -27.26 -22.66
N GLU A 94 -0.28 -28.48 -23.16
CA GLU A 94 -1.40 -29.33 -23.57
C GLU A 94 -2.17 -29.88 -22.37
N GLU A 95 -1.49 -30.24 -21.29
CA GLU A 95 -2.12 -30.64 -20.02
C GLU A 95 -3.02 -29.53 -19.48
N ALA A 96 -2.55 -28.28 -19.49
CA ALA A 96 -3.35 -27.12 -19.09
C ALA A 96 -4.58 -26.89 -19.98
N ARG A 97 -4.46 -27.12 -21.31
CA ARG A 97 -5.61 -27.07 -22.23
C ARG A 97 -6.60 -28.19 -21.99
N GLN A 98 -6.14 -29.40 -21.71
CA GLN A 98 -7.00 -30.53 -21.38
C GLN A 98 -7.77 -30.24 -20.10
N ALA A 99 -7.08 -29.85 -19.01
CA ALA A 99 -7.72 -29.45 -17.76
C ALA A 99 -8.76 -28.33 -17.96
N SER A 100 -8.41 -27.27 -18.71
CA SER A 100 -9.36 -26.17 -18.98
C SER A 100 -10.57 -26.60 -19.82
N ARG A 101 -10.45 -27.62 -20.69
CA ARG A 101 -11.57 -28.18 -21.46
C ARG A 101 -12.47 -29.03 -20.59
N ASP A 102 -11.87 -29.89 -19.76
CA ASP A 102 -12.58 -30.78 -18.85
C ASP A 102 -13.41 -29.97 -17.84
N GLU A 103 -12.87 -28.85 -17.35
CA GLU A 103 -13.60 -27.94 -16.46
C GLU A 103 -14.79 -27.23 -17.14
N LEU A 104 -14.70 -26.91 -18.44
CA LEU A 104 -15.79 -26.25 -19.18
C LEU A 104 -16.97 -27.21 -19.42
N GLY A 105 -16.69 -28.49 -19.66
CA GLY A 105 -17.70 -29.49 -20.00
C GLY A 105 -18.64 -29.01 -21.13
N GLU A 106 -19.95 -29.11 -20.89
CA GLU A 106 -20.99 -28.68 -21.83
C GLU A 106 -21.06 -27.16 -22.03
N HIS A 107 -20.45 -26.37 -21.14
CA HIS A 107 -20.49 -24.90 -21.17
C HIS A 107 -19.38 -24.27 -22.04
N SER A 108 -18.83 -25.01 -22.99
CA SER A 108 -17.76 -24.55 -23.89
C SER A 108 -18.06 -23.22 -24.61
N ALA A 109 -19.34 -22.91 -24.89
CA ALA A 109 -19.77 -21.66 -25.50
C ALA A 109 -19.53 -20.41 -24.63
N ARG A 110 -19.35 -20.60 -23.31
CA ARG A 110 -19.10 -19.52 -22.32
C ARG A 110 -17.63 -19.43 -21.90
N ALA A 111 -16.73 -20.05 -22.66
CA ALA A 111 -15.30 -20.03 -22.38
C ALA A 111 -14.71 -18.62 -22.47
N PHE A 112 -13.85 -18.27 -21.52
CA PHE A 112 -13.19 -16.96 -21.49
C PHE A 112 -12.36 -16.65 -22.74
N TYR A 113 -11.69 -17.64 -23.34
CA TYR A 113 -10.90 -17.46 -24.56
C TYR A 113 -11.75 -17.03 -25.78
N LEU A 114 -13.08 -17.21 -25.74
CA LEU A 114 -14.01 -16.77 -26.79
C LEU A 114 -14.38 -15.29 -26.69
N LEU A 115 -14.15 -14.65 -25.53
CA LEU A 115 -14.41 -13.23 -25.36
C LEU A 115 -13.57 -12.40 -26.34
N ARG A 116 -14.08 -11.22 -26.71
CA ARG A 116 -13.34 -10.26 -27.54
C ARG A 116 -12.11 -9.78 -26.76
N PRO A 117 -10.98 -9.46 -27.44
CA PRO A 117 -9.76 -9.01 -26.77
C PRO A 117 -9.98 -7.87 -25.77
N TRP A 118 -10.79 -6.87 -26.13
CA TRP A 118 -11.10 -5.75 -25.22
C TRP A 118 -11.94 -6.17 -24.00
N GLN A 119 -12.81 -7.19 -24.13
CA GLN A 119 -13.57 -7.74 -23.00
C GLN A 119 -12.62 -8.46 -22.04
N LYS A 120 -11.67 -9.25 -22.57
CA LYS A 120 -10.62 -9.90 -21.76
C LYS A 120 -9.80 -8.86 -20.99
N ILE A 121 -9.37 -7.78 -21.67
CA ILE A 121 -8.63 -6.68 -21.02
C ILE A 121 -9.45 -6.06 -19.90
N ILE A 122 -10.74 -5.74 -20.12
CA ILE A 122 -11.57 -5.16 -19.07
C ILE A 122 -11.70 -6.11 -17.87
N VAL A 123 -11.95 -7.40 -18.10
CA VAL A 123 -12.02 -8.38 -17.00
C VAL A 123 -10.72 -8.39 -16.19
N MET A 124 -9.57 -8.45 -16.86
CA MET A 124 -8.27 -8.56 -16.17
C MET A 124 -7.79 -7.25 -15.55
N VAL A 125 -8.13 -6.08 -16.10
CA VAL A 125 -7.77 -4.79 -15.49
C VAL A 125 -8.67 -4.44 -14.31
N SER A 126 -9.92 -4.92 -14.30
CA SER A 126 -10.90 -4.51 -13.30
C SER A 126 -10.57 -4.94 -11.86
N GLY A 127 -9.88 -6.08 -11.67
CA GLY A 127 -9.37 -6.48 -10.36
C GLY A 127 -8.30 -5.53 -9.83
N PRO A 128 -7.16 -5.32 -10.53
CA PRO A 128 -6.16 -4.34 -10.13
C PRO A 128 -6.75 -2.93 -9.97
N LEU A 129 -7.64 -2.51 -10.87
CA LEU A 129 -8.30 -1.21 -10.79
C LEU A 129 -9.10 -1.04 -9.49
N MET A 130 -9.69 -2.10 -8.96
CA MET A 130 -10.34 -2.06 -7.65
C MET A 130 -9.34 -1.72 -6.53
N ASN A 131 -8.13 -2.30 -6.57
CA ASN A 131 -7.08 -1.96 -5.61
C ASN A 131 -6.66 -0.49 -5.72
N LEU A 132 -6.54 0.05 -6.94
CA LEU A 132 -6.30 1.48 -7.14
C LEU A 132 -7.42 2.34 -6.54
N ILE A 133 -8.68 1.96 -6.76
CA ILE A 133 -9.85 2.66 -6.19
C ILE A 133 -9.81 2.63 -4.66
N ILE A 134 -9.52 1.47 -4.06
CA ILE A 134 -9.38 1.33 -2.60
C ILE A 134 -8.24 2.22 -2.09
N SER A 135 -7.08 2.21 -2.74
CA SER A 135 -5.94 3.06 -2.37
C SER A 135 -6.33 4.54 -2.38
N ILE A 136 -6.97 5.01 -3.46
CA ILE A 136 -7.40 6.41 -3.59
C ILE A 136 -8.45 6.75 -2.51
N ALA A 137 -9.42 5.87 -2.27
CA ALA A 137 -10.45 6.09 -1.25
C ALA A 137 -9.84 6.19 0.15
N LEU A 138 -8.90 5.30 0.50
CA LEU A 138 -8.19 5.33 1.77
C LEU A 138 -7.34 6.59 1.92
N MET A 139 -6.58 6.97 0.87
CA MET A 139 -5.79 8.21 0.87
C MET A 139 -6.68 9.44 1.00
N PHE A 140 -7.85 9.45 0.36
CA PHE A 140 -8.82 10.53 0.49
C PHE A 140 -9.34 10.65 1.93
N VAL A 141 -9.69 9.52 2.56
CA VAL A 141 -10.12 9.50 3.97
C VAL A 141 -9.01 10.01 4.89
N VAL A 142 -7.75 9.62 4.66
CA VAL A 142 -6.62 10.09 5.47
C VAL A 142 -6.36 11.58 5.26
N MET A 143 -6.21 12.02 4.01
CA MET A 143 -5.74 13.37 3.72
C MET A 143 -6.84 14.43 3.82
N VAL A 144 -8.08 14.10 3.46
CA VAL A 144 -9.21 15.03 3.47
C VAL A 144 -10.12 14.79 4.66
N GLY A 145 -10.43 13.52 4.96
CA GLY A 145 -11.33 13.15 6.07
C GLY A 145 -10.71 13.37 7.45
N ILE A 146 -9.50 12.85 7.67
CA ILE A 146 -8.74 13.05 8.92
C ILE A 146 -7.99 14.37 8.87
N GLY A 147 -7.35 14.68 7.74
CA GLY A 147 -6.50 15.86 7.60
C GLY A 147 -5.05 15.62 8.00
N SER A 148 -4.19 16.57 7.65
CA SER A 148 -2.78 16.54 8.04
C SER A 148 -2.56 17.30 9.34
N PRO A 149 -1.78 16.77 10.30
CA PRO A 149 -1.42 17.48 11.52
C PRO A 149 -0.60 18.73 11.16
N THR A 150 -1.11 19.90 11.51
CA THR A 150 -0.50 21.20 11.26
C THR A 150 -0.27 21.90 12.60
N ALA A 151 1.00 22.19 12.90
CA ALA A 151 1.37 22.92 14.11
C ALA A 151 0.81 24.36 14.05
N THR A 152 0.04 24.73 15.07
CA THR A 152 -0.53 26.06 15.22
C THR A 152 0.41 26.98 16.02
N LEU A 153 0.10 28.27 16.05
CA LEU A 153 0.79 29.20 16.96
C LEU A 153 0.22 29.16 18.39
N ARG A 154 -0.83 28.36 18.65
CA ARG A 154 -1.38 28.15 19.98
C ARG A 154 -0.51 27.14 20.73
N LEU A 155 -0.19 27.43 21.98
CA LEU A 155 0.55 26.51 22.83
C LEU A 155 -0.39 25.41 23.34
N ASP A 156 0.00 24.15 23.13
CA ASP A 156 -0.57 23.01 23.85
C ASP A 156 0.01 22.95 25.26
N GLU A 157 1.30 23.30 25.38
CA GLU A 157 2.04 23.18 26.62
C GLU A 157 3.19 24.19 26.69
N ALA A 158 3.38 24.77 27.87
CA ALA A 158 4.63 25.38 28.29
C ALA A 158 5.20 24.49 29.40
N ALA A 159 6.26 23.75 29.08
CA ALA A 159 6.79 22.69 29.94
C ALA A 159 7.38 23.31 31.22
N PRO A 160 7.00 22.85 32.43
CA PRO A 160 7.59 23.31 33.68
C PRO A 160 9.09 23.05 33.78
N THR A 161 9.58 22.04 33.07
CA THR A 161 10.98 21.63 33.06
C THR A 161 11.48 21.27 31.67
N VAL A 162 12.76 21.52 31.40
CA VAL A 162 13.46 21.15 30.16
C VAL A 162 14.75 20.41 30.50
N SER A 163 15.07 19.37 29.74
CA SER A 163 16.33 18.62 29.86
C SER A 163 17.47 19.33 29.12
N THR A 164 18.54 19.66 29.84
CA THR A 164 19.80 20.21 29.30
C THR A 164 20.94 19.20 29.51
N ALA A 165 22.09 19.45 28.88
CA ALA A 165 23.29 18.62 29.11
C ALA A 165 23.76 18.63 30.58
N SER A 166 23.41 19.66 31.35
CA SER A 166 23.73 19.81 32.77
C SER A 166 22.63 19.30 33.73
N GLY A 167 21.58 18.68 33.21
CA GLY A 167 20.47 18.12 33.98
C GLY A 167 19.12 18.75 33.64
N THR A 168 18.11 18.52 34.49
CA THR A 168 16.78 19.11 34.31
C THR A 168 16.75 20.52 34.91
N ARG A 169 16.30 21.51 34.13
CA ARG A 169 16.10 22.90 34.58
C ARG A 169 14.63 23.30 34.44
N THR A 170 14.23 24.38 35.11
CA THR A 170 12.92 25.01 34.88
C THR A 170 12.79 25.40 33.41
N GLY A 171 11.61 25.19 32.82
CA GLY A 171 11.34 25.55 31.44
C GLY A 171 11.31 27.06 31.24
N PRO A 172 12.13 27.64 30.35
CA PRO A 172 12.23 29.09 30.21
C PRO A 172 10.92 29.80 29.91
N ALA A 173 10.10 29.25 29.01
CA ALA A 173 8.81 29.83 28.67
C ALA A 173 7.83 29.77 29.86
N TYR A 174 7.85 28.67 30.62
CA TYR A 174 7.02 28.52 31.80
C TYR A 174 7.44 29.50 32.90
N GLU A 175 8.74 29.69 33.12
CA GLU A 175 9.29 30.67 34.06
C GLU A 175 8.91 32.11 33.66
N ALA A 176 8.97 32.42 32.37
CA ALA A 176 8.54 33.70 31.80
C ALA A 176 7.02 33.95 31.82
N GLY A 177 6.22 32.95 32.25
CA GLY A 177 4.76 33.10 32.43
C GLY A 177 3.90 32.64 31.25
N LEU A 178 4.49 32.06 30.20
CA LEU A 178 3.74 31.40 29.12
C LEU A 178 3.04 30.15 29.66
N ARG A 179 1.84 29.88 29.17
CA ARG A 179 0.98 28.77 29.60
C ARG A 179 0.31 28.12 28.38
N ALA A 180 -0.23 26.93 28.59
CA ALA A 180 -1.10 26.28 27.60
C ALA A 180 -2.29 27.19 27.25
N GLY A 181 -2.64 27.28 25.97
CA GLY A 181 -3.69 28.16 25.46
C GLY A 181 -3.20 29.47 24.86
N ASP A 182 -1.99 29.93 25.20
CA ASP A 182 -1.43 31.17 24.65
C ASP A 182 -1.21 31.07 23.14
N THR A 183 -1.51 32.14 22.39
CA THR A 183 -1.23 32.21 20.95
C THR A 183 -0.05 33.11 20.68
N ILE A 184 1.05 32.56 20.17
CA ILE A 184 2.24 33.36 19.84
C ILE A 184 1.94 34.23 18.61
N ARG A 185 2.28 35.52 18.70
CA ARG A 185 2.07 36.51 17.63
C ARG A 185 3.39 37.04 17.06
N GLY A 186 4.47 37.06 17.85
CA GLY A 186 5.75 37.60 17.41
C GLY A 186 6.93 37.20 18.31
N VAL A 187 8.12 37.41 17.76
CA VAL A 187 9.42 37.20 18.42
C VAL A 187 10.32 38.39 18.12
N ASP A 188 10.92 38.99 19.15
CA ASP A 188 11.78 40.17 19.08
C ASP A 188 11.14 41.34 18.30
N GLY A 189 9.84 41.56 18.53
CA GLY A 189 9.05 42.60 17.86
C GLY A 189 8.67 42.32 16.41
N ALA A 190 9.19 41.23 15.81
CA ALA A 190 8.80 40.79 14.47
C ALA A 190 7.61 39.83 14.54
N PRO A 191 6.51 40.08 13.80
CA PRO A 191 5.40 39.15 13.74
C PRO A 191 5.84 37.81 13.15
N ILE A 192 5.14 36.73 13.53
CA ILE A 192 5.37 35.39 12.99
C ILE A 192 4.07 34.82 12.40
N GLY A 193 4.20 34.06 11.31
CA GLY A 193 3.06 33.43 10.63
C GLY A 193 2.93 31.93 10.90
N THR A 194 4.01 31.27 11.30
CA THR A 194 4.05 29.81 11.42
C THR A 194 4.85 29.34 12.63
N TRP A 195 4.53 28.15 13.13
CA TRP A 195 5.29 27.52 14.21
C TRP A 195 6.76 27.26 13.84
N ARG A 196 7.02 26.91 12.57
CA ARG A 196 8.38 26.72 12.05
C ARG A 196 9.20 28.00 12.17
N GLU A 197 8.61 29.15 11.80
CA GLU A 197 9.27 30.45 11.94
C GLU A 197 9.59 30.78 13.40
N PHE A 198 8.67 30.48 14.33
CA PHE A 198 8.94 30.60 15.76
C PHE A 198 10.16 29.75 16.19
N GLN A 199 10.18 28.47 15.83
CA GLN A 199 11.28 27.56 16.17
C GLN A 199 12.62 27.99 15.55
N GLU A 200 12.61 28.45 14.30
CA GLU A 200 13.78 29.00 13.62
C GLU A 200 14.31 30.23 14.35
N LYS A 201 13.47 31.22 14.68
CA LYS A 201 13.92 32.42 15.41
C LYS A 201 14.51 32.12 16.78
N ILE A 202 13.94 31.16 17.52
CA ILE A 202 14.48 30.71 18.82
C ILE A 202 15.81 29.97 18.65
N SER A 203 15.91 29.09 17.65
CA SER A 203 17.07 28.24 17.45
C SER A 203 18.28 28.99 16.89
N SER A 204 18.06 29.90 15.92
CA SER A 204 19.11 30.68 15.27
C SER A 204 19.45 31.99 15.97
N GLY A 205 18.66 32.39 16.96
CA GLY A 205 18.91 33.61 17.73
C GLY A 205 20.29 33.58 18.39
N THR A 206 20.91 34.75 18.54
CA THR A 206 22.16 34.95 19.30
C THR A 206 21.93 35.71 20.60
N SER A 207 20.79 36.39 20.74
CA SER A 207 20.39 37.13 21.93
C SER A 207 20.33 36.24 23.17
N GLN A 208 20.74 36.77 24.33
CA GLN A 208 20.63 36.04 25.60
C GLN A 208 19.18 35.94 26.08
N SER A 209 18.37 36.97 25.80
CA SER A 209 16.92 36.98 26.03
C SER A 209 16.20 37.19 24.71
N VAL A 210 15.00 36.62 24.59
CA VAL A 210 14.13 36.73 23.41
C VAL A 210 12.77 37.25 23.87
N ALA A 211 12.32 38.36 23.29
CA ALA A 211 11.02 38.94 23.61
C ALA A 211 9.92 38.19 22.83
N VAL A 212 9.09 37.41 23.53
CA VAL A 212 7.99 36.66 22.93
C VAL A 212 6.69 37.40 23.14
N THR A 213 6.07 37.81 22.04
CA THR A 213 4.74 38.43 22.04
C THR A 213 3.68 37.35 21.84
N PHE A 214 2.73 37.26 22.76
CA PHE A 214 1.64 36.28 22.75
C PHE A 214 0.31 36.95 23.10
N GLU A 215 -0.77 36.25 22.81
CA GLU A 215 -2.13 36.66 23.11
C GLU A 215 -2.77 35.65 24.06
N ARG A 216 -3.33 36.15 25.17
CA ARG A 216 -4.11 35.40 26.15
C ARG A 216 -5.40 36.16 26.41
N ASP A 217 -6.55 35.50 26.26
CA ASP A 217 -7.88 36.10 26.45
C ASP A 217 -8.12 37.40 25.64
N GLY A 218 -7.56 37.48 24.43
CA GLY A 218 -7.67 38.65 23.54
C GLY A 218 -6.74 39.81 23.90
N VAL A 219 -5.90 39.67 24.93
CA VAL A 219 -4.92 40.67 25.35
C VAL A 219 -3.53 40.26 24.89
N THR A 220 -2.89 41.13 24.11
CA THR A 220 -1.50 40.96 23.68
C THR A 220 -0.55 41.32 24.81
N GLN A 221 0.37 40.41 25.12
CA GLN A 221 1.40 40.55 26.15
C GLN A 221 2.76 40.20 25.55
N THR A 222 3.82 40.76 26.12
CA THR A 222 5.20 40.43 25.75
C THR A 222 5.97 40.02 26.99
N VAL A 223 6.69 38.90 26.90
CA VAL A 223 7.53 38.40 27.97
C VAL A 223 8.93 38.09 27.45
N ASP A 224 9.93 38.34 28.29
CA ASP A 224 11.31 38.02 27.99
C ASP A 224 11.61 36.57 28.39
N VAL A 225 11.98 35.76 27.41
CA VAL A 225 12.28 34.34 27.58
C VAL A 225 13.75 34.11 27.31
N VAL A 226 14.45 33.45 28.24
CA VAL A 226 15.89 33.15 28.12
C VAL A 226 16.08 31.71 27.62
N PRO A 227 16.37 31.47 26.32
CA PRO A 227 16.45 30.11 25.79
C PRO A 227 17.62 29.34 26.39
N VAL A 228 17.44 28.04 26.59
CA VAL A 228 18.48 27.13 27.10
C VAL A 228 18.92 26.16 26.02
N ILE A 229 20.14 25.64 26.12
CA ILE A 229 20.62 24.58 25.24
C ILE A 229 20.06 23.24 25.76
N SER A 230 19.21 22.61 24.95
CA SER A 230 18.68 21.27 25.23
C SER A 230 19.78 20.21 25.24
N SER A 231 19.50 19.04 25.80
CA SER A 231 20.40 17.88 25.72
C SER A 231 20.73 17.45 24.28
N ALA A 232 19.87 17.80 23.31
CA ALA A 232 20.09 17.57 21.88
C ALA A 232 20.94 18.66 21.19
N GLY A 233 21.43 19.66 21.93
CA GLY A 233 22.32 20.71 21.43
C GLY A 233 21.63 21.94 20.82
N GLY A 234 20.32 21.89 20.58
CA GLY A 234 19.56 23.05 20.08
C GLY A 234 19.09 24.01 21.18
N ARG A 235 19.04 25.32 20.87
CA ARG A 235 18.39 26.33 21.73
C ARG A 235 16.88 26.09 21.78
N VAL A 236 16.32 26.00 22.97
CA VAL A 236 14.89 25.75 23.21
C VAL A 236 14.36 26.63 24.33
N VAL A 237 13.05 26.89 24.30
CA VAL A 237 12.34 27.61 25.38
C VAL A 237 11.33 26.74 26.13
N GLY A 238 11.19 25.46 25.77
CA GLY A 238 10.32 24.52 26.48
C GLY A 238 8.83 24.71 26.20
N VAL A 239 8.44 24.88 24.93
CA VAL A 239 7.04 24.99 24.51
C VAL A 239 6.69 23.96 23.46
N ARG A 240 5.43 23.53 23.44
CA ARG A 240 4.86 22.63 22.44
C ARG A 240 3.64 23.28 21.80
N SER A 241 3.60 23.21 20.47
CA SER A 241 2.47 23.70 19.68
C SER A 241 1.28 22.76 19.78
N ALA A 242 0.08 23.34 19.83
CA ALA A 242 -1.16 22.63 19.59
C ALA A 242 -1.26 22.29 18.10
N VAL A 243 -1.76 21.10 17.81
CA VAL A 243 -1.89 20.59 16.45
C VAL A 243 -3.34 20.65 16.03
N ASP A 244 -3.61 21.28 14.90
CA ASP A 244 -4.89 21.21 14.22
C ASP A 244 -4.79 20.26 13.02
N TYR A 245 -5.88 19.57 12.74
CA TYR A 245 -5.98 18.69 11.58
C TYR A 245 -6.63 19.44 10.43
N VAL A 246 -5.82 19.76 9.43
CA VAL A 246 -6.25 20.55 8.28
C VAL A 246 -6.50 19.61 7.09
N PRO A 247 -7.73 19.57 6.55
CA PRO A 247 -8.02 18.80 5.35
C PRO A 247 -7.16 19.23 4.16
N ALA A 248 -6.58 18.26 3.47
CA ALA A 248 -5.86 18.52 2.23
C ALA A 248 -6.84 18.83 1.08
N SER A 249 -6.31 19.44 0.02
CA SER A 249 -7.07 19.64 -1.22
C SER A 249 -7.23 18.31 -1.98
N VAL A 250 -8.28 18.19 -2.80
CA VAL A 250 -8.47 17.03 -3.69
C VAL A 250 -7.29 16.87 -4.66
N SER A 251 -6.70 17.98 -5.13
CA SER A 251 -5.48 17.97 -5.94
C SER A 251 -4.29 17.35 -5.22
N SER A 252 -4.15 17.59 -3.91
CA SER A 252 -3.08 16.98 -3.10
C SER A 252 -3.25 15.47 -3.00
N VAL A 253 -4.49 14.95 -2.97
CA VAL A 253 -4.75 13.51 -3.01
C VAL A 253 -4.33 12.91 -4.36
N ALA A 254 -4.64 13.58 -5.47
CA ALA A 254 -4.25 13.14 -6.80
C ALA A 254 -2.72 13.14 -6.97
N GLU A 255 -2.04 14.20 -6.51
CA GLU A 255 -0.58 14.29 -6.50
C GLU A 255 0.04 13.18 -5.67
N ALA A 256 -0.44 12.98 -4.43
CA ALA A 256 0.06 11.92 -3.57
C ALA A 256 -0.16 10.53 -4.20
N THR A 257 -1.34 10.29 -4.80
CA THR A 257 -1.63 9.04 -5.50
C THR A 257 -0.64 8.80 -6.65
N TRP A 258 -0.35 9.84 -7.43
CA TRP A 258 0.62 9.77 -8.53
C TRP A 258 2.03 9.48 -8.02
N VAL A 259 2.46 10.15 -6.95
CA VAL A 259 3.76 9.94 -6.32
C VAL A 259 3.87 8.51 -5.80
N THR A 260 2.89 8.02 -5.02
CA THR A 260 2.90 6.66 -4.49
C THR A 260 2.90 5.62 -5.61
N MET A 261 2.10 5.81 -6.66
CA MET A 261 2.10 4.92 -7.83
C MET A 261 3.47 4.89 -8.52
N SER A 262 4.08 6.07 -8.74
CA SER A 262 5.39 6.20 -9.39
C SER A 262 6.52 5.56 -8.57
N GLN A 263 6.51 5.79 -7.25
CA GLN A 263 7.46 5.17 -6.33
C GLN A 263 7.29 3.64 -6.30
N THR A 264 6.05 3.16 -6.25
CA THR A 264 5.75 1.72 -6.27
C THR A 264 6.23 1.09 -7.57
N ALA A 265 6.00 1.74 -8.72
CA ALA A 265 6.51 1.26 -10.00
C ALA A 265 8.05 1.25 -10.05
N ALA A 266 8.71 2.27 -9.48
CA ALA A 266 10.16 2.30 -9.36
C ALA A 266 10.70 1.16 -8.48
N VAL A 267 10.02 0.84 -7.37
CA VAL A 267 10.35 -0.30 -6.51
C VAL A 267 10.22 -1.62 -7.28
N VAL A 268 9.14 -1.81 -8.05
CA VAL A 268 8.96 -3.01 -8.88
C VAL A 268 10.10 -3.22 -9.86
N VAL A 269 10.57 -2.14 -10.51
CA VAL A 269 11.71 -2.21 -11.44
C VAL A 269 13.01 -2.58 -10.72
N ARG A 270 13.22 -2.04 -9.51
CA ARG A 270 14.41 -2.32 -8.69
C ARG A 270 14.33 -3.62 -7.89
N LEU A 271 13.17 -4.29 -7.89
CA LEU A 271 12.89 -5.44 -7.05
C LEU A 271 13.95 -6.55 -7.15
N PRO A 272 14.48 -6.94 -8.32
CA PRO A 272 15.51 -7.98 -8.39
C PRO A 272 16.78 -7.63 -7.59
N LEU A 273 17.20 -6.36 -7.63
CA LEU A 273 18.34 -5.87 -6.87
C LEU A 273 17.99 -5.79 -5.38
N ALA A 274 16.82 -5.24 -5.04
CA ALA A 274 16.38 -5.15 -3.64
C ALA A 274 16.27 -6.53 -2.96
N LEU A 275 15.82 -7.56 -3.69
CA LEU A 275 15.77 -8.93 -3.17
C LEU A 275 17.15 -9.54 -2.98
N TRP A 276 18.11 -9.19 -3.86
CA TRP A 276 19.49 -9.59 -3.69
C TRP A 276 20.08 -8.98 -2.41
N ASP A 277 19.87 -7.68 -2.18
CA ASP A 277 20.37 -6.97 -1.00
C ASP A 277 19.75 -7.51 0.30
N VAL A 278 18.44 -7.84 0.28
CA VAL A 278 17.78 -8.53 1.40
C VAL A 278 18.37 -9.94 1.62
N GLY A 279 18.67 -10.66 0.54
CA GLY A 279 19.32 -11.96 0.62
C GLY A 279 20.71 -11.89 1.22
N VAL A 280 21.51 -10.89 0.85
CA VAL A 280 22.87 -10.68 1.38
C VAL A 280 22.83 -10.28 2.85
N SER A 281 21.98 -9.31 3.22
CA SER A 281 21.82 -8.85 4.62
C SER A 281 21.33 -9.92 5.59
N LEU A 282 20.71 -11.01 5.11
CA LEU A 282 20.41 -12.17 5.98
C LEU A 282 21.66 -12.94 6.43
N PHE A 283 22.77 -12.80 5.71
CA PHE A 283 24.04 -13.49 5.98
C PHE A 283 25.19 -12.54 6.30
N THR A 284 24.98 -11.23 6.18
CA THR A 284 25.93 -10.18 6.58
C THR A 284 25.34 -9.40 7.75
N ASP A 285 26.14 -8.96 8.71
CA ASP A 285 25.69 -8.09 9.81
C ASP A 285 25.37 -6.65 9.34
N GLU A 286 25.08 -6.44 8.05
CA GLU A 286 24.74 -5.14 7.51
C GLU A 286 23.28 -4.81 7.82
N PRO A 287 23.00 -3.64 8.45
CA PRO A 287 21.63 -3.26 8.76
C PRO A 287 20.83 -3.05 7.48
N ARG A 288 19.61 -3.60 7.44
CA ARG A 288 18.69 -3.38 6.32
C ARG A 288 18.36 -1.90 6.14
N ASP A 289 18.32 -1.48 4.89
CA ASP A 289 17.86 -0.15 4.52
C ASP A 289 16.40 0.05 4.98
N ALA A 290 16.12 1.18 5.62
CA ALA A 290 14.79 1.60 6.03
C ALA A 290 13.82 1.77 4.85
N SER A 291 14.34 1.95 3.63
CA SER A 291 13.55 1.97 2.39
C SER A 291 13.35 0.59 1.73
N GLY A 292 13.85 -0.47 2.37
CA GLY A 292 13.82 -1.85 1.88
C GLY A 292 12.40 -2.41 1.70
N VAL A 293 12.29 -3.41 0.81
CA VAL A 293 11.03 -4.09 0.53
C VAL A 293 10.60 -4.92 1.76
N MET A 294 9.35 -4.75 2.19
CA MET A 294 8.77 -5.47 3.33
C MET A 294 7.78 -6.55 2.86
N SER A 295 7.66 -7.62 3.64
CA SER A 295 6.60 -8.62 3.49
C SER A 295 5.31 -8.20 4.20
N ILE A 296 4.25 -8.99 4.03
CA ILE A 296 2.98 -8.85 4.78
C ILE A 296 3.22 -8.89 6.31
N VAL A 297 4.24 -9.65 6.76
CA VAL A 297 4.60 -9.72 8.19
C VAL A 297 5.23 -8.42 8.66
N GLY A 298 6.12 -7.82 7.85
CA GLY A 298 6.70 -6.50 8.13
C GLY A 298 5.63 -5.41 8.25
N VAL A 299 4.67 -5.36 7.32
CA VAL A 299 3.54 -4.41 7.40
C VAL A 299 2.72 -4.61 8.67
N GLY A 300 2.45 -5.87 9.05
CA GLY A 300 1.77 -6.19 10.31
C GLY A 300 2.55 -5.71 11.53
N ARG A 301 3.87 -5.90 11.54
CA ARG A 301 4.74 -5.42 12.62
C ARG A 301 4.70 -3.90 12.76
N VAL A 302 4.84 -3.16 11.66
CA VAL A 302 4.76 -1.68 11.66
C VAL A 302 3.40 -1.22 12.20
N ALA A 303 2.30 -1.87 11.77
CA ALA A 303 0.96 -1.58 12.28
C ALA A 303 0.83 -1.82 13.79
N GLY A 304 1.43 -2.90 14.28
CA GLY A 304 1.48 -3.20 15.71
C GLY A 304 2.34 -2.21 16.50
N GLU A 305 3.51 -1.84 15.99
CA GLU A 305 4.40 -0.87 16.63
C GLU A 305 3.73 0.50 16.75
N VAL A 306 3.12 1.01 15.68
CA VAL A 306 2.41 2.30 15.68
C VAL A 306 1.25 2.33 16.68
N THR A 307 0.51 1.23 16.81
CA THR A 307 -0.60 1.16 17.77
C THR A 307 -0.12 0.99 19.21
N ALA A 308 1.00 0.33 19.41
CA ALA A 308 1.67 0.15 20.69
C ALA A 308 2.44 1.39 21.16
N SER A 309 2.86 2.27 20.24
CA SER A 309 3.59 3.48 20.57
C SER A 309 2.83 4.32 21.60
N PRO A 310 3.52 4.76 22.68
CA PRO A 310 2.96 5.71 23.63
C PRO A 310 2.47 6.94 22.87
N ASP A 311 1.37 7.51 23.35
CA ASP A 311 0.95 8.80 22.83
C ASP A 311 2.00 9.85 23.23
N THR A 312 2.83 10.24 22.26
CA THR A 312 3.90 11.22 22.45
C THR A 312 3.35 12.64 22.62
N THR A 313 2.07 12.86 22.31
CA THR A 313 1.41 14.16 22.50
C THR A 313 0.72 14.28 23.86
N GLY A 314 0.48 13.16 24.56
CA GLY A 314 -0.26 13.14 25.82
C GLY A 314 -1.73 13.58 25.70
N THR A 315 -2.26 13.73 24.49
CA THR A 315 -3.61 14.29 24.23
C THR A 315 -4.71 13.23 24.12
N GLY A 316 -4.33 11.94 24.00
CA GLY A 316 -5.23 10.83 23.70
C GLY A 316 -5.70 10.80 22.24
N ASP A 317 -5.06 11.54 21.32
CA ASP A 317 -5.52 11.62 19.93
C ASP A 317 -5.29 10.31 19.17
N TRP A 318 -6.39 9.74 18.66
CA TRP A 318 -6.40 8.49 17.90
C TRP A 318 -6.14 8.71 16.40
N ARG A 319 -6.32 9.94 15.91
CA ARG A 319 -6.22 10.29 14.48
C ARG A 319 -4.87 9.92 13.87
N PRO A 320 -3.70 10.21 14.48
CA PRO A 320 -2.41 9.82 13.88
C PRO A 320 -2.30 8.30 13.72
N LYS A 321 -2.74 7.54 14.72
CA LYS A 321 -2.65 6.07 14.71
C LYS A 321 -3.52 5.49 13.60
N VAL A 322 -4.76 5.95 13.47
CA VAL A 322 -5.66 5.49 12.41
C VAL A 322 -5.18 5.96 11.03
N ALA A 323 -4.69 7.20 10.90
CA ALA A 323 -4.13 7.71 9.65
C ALA A 323 -2.98 6.84 9.13
N VAL A 324 -2.06 6.41 10.01
CA VAL A 324 -0.97 5.51 9.62
C VAL A 324 -1.49 4.14 9.20
N LEU A 325 -2.41 3.52 9.95
CA LEU A 325 -2.98 2.21 9.59
C LEU A 325 -3.70 2.24 8.23
N LEU A 326 -4.50 3.29 7.97
CA LEU A 326 -5.17 3.48 6.69
C LEU A 326 -4.17 3.76 5.56
N SER A 327 -3.09 4.50 5.84
CA SER A 327 -2.02 4.76 4.88
C SER A 327 -1.25 3.49 4.51
N LEU A 328 -1.00 2.59 5.47
CA LEU A 328 -0.42 1.28 5.22
C LEU A 328 -1.34 0.42 4.34
N LEU A 329 -2.64 0.40 4.63
CA LEU A 329 -3.60 -0.30 3.78
C LEU A 329 -3.68 0.29 2.37
N ALA A 330 -3.61 1.62 2.24
CA ALA A 330 -3.58 2.30 0.95
C ALA A 330 -2.32 1.91 0.16
N SER A 331 -1.14 1.96 0.78
CA SER A 331 0.12 1.62 0.11
C SER A 331 0.17 0.15 -0.33
N VAL A 332 -0.34 -0.78 0.48
CA VAL A 332 -0.43 -2.19 0.06
C VAL A 332 -1.40 -2.37 -1.10
N ASN A 333 -2.53 -1.68 -1.12
CA ASN A 333 -3.45 -1.71 -2.27
C ASN A 333 -2.78 -1.11 -3.54
N MET A 334 -2.04 -0.02 -3.41
CA MET A 334 -1.26 0.54 -4.53
C MET A 334 -0.20 -0.46 -5.02
N ALA A 335 0.50 -1.14 -4.11
CA ALA A 335 1.44 -2.19 -4.45
C ALA A 335 0.75 -3.32 -5.22
N LEU A 336 -0.36 -3.87 -4.70
CA LEU A 336 -1.13 -4.92 -5.39
C LEU A 336 -1.61 -4.48 -6.78
N PHE A 337 -2.03 -3.22 -6.94
CA PHE A 337 -2.40 -2.66 -8.25
C PHE A 337 -1.22 -2.70 -9.23
N VAL A 338 -0.08 -2.13 -8.85
CA VAL A 338 1.09 -2.04 -9.74
C VAL A 338 1.68 -3.44 -10.02
N PHE A 339 1.79 -4.28 -8.99
CA PHE A 339 2.30 -5.64 -9.13
C PHE A 339 1.43 -6.48 -10.07
N ASN A 340 0.11 -6.45 -9.93
CA ASN A 340 -0.76 -7.25 -10.80
C ASN A 340 -0.79 -6.77 -12.25
N LEU A 341 -0.34 -5.55 -12.54
CA LEU A 341 -0.18 -5.05 -13.91
C LEU A 341 1.11 -5.49 -14.59
N ILE A 342 2.06 -6.08 -13.86
CA ILE A 342 3.30 -6.59 -14.43
C ILE A 342 2.95 -7.66 -15.49
N PRO A 343 3.50 -7.58 -16.72
CA PRO A 343 3.15 -8.46 -17.83
C PRO A 343 3.78 -9.87 -17.70
N LEU A 344 3.54 -10.53 -16.56
CA LEU A 344 4.00 -11.87 -16.25
C LEU A 344 2.81 -12.83 -16.10
N PRO A 345 2.90 -14.07 -16.60
CA PRO A 345 1.77 -15.00 -16.65
C PRO A 345 1.04 -15.34 -15.33
N PRO A 346 1.66 -15.38 -14.13
CA PRO A 346 0.92 -15.63 -12.90
C PRO A 346 0.13 -14.40 -12.39
N LEU A 347 0.30 -13.24 -13.02
CA LEU A 347 -0.33 -11.97 -12.67
C LEU A 347 -1.31 -11.57 -13.77
N ASP A 348 -2.28 -10.69 -13.44
CA ASP A 348 -3.31 -10.25 -14.39
C ASP A 348 -2.71 -9.62 -15.65
N GLY A 349 -1.60 -8.90 -15.51
CA GLY A 349 -0.84 -8.28 -16.58
C GLY A 349 -0.39 -9.27 -17.65
N GLY A 350 -0.10 -10.54 -17.30
CA GLY A 350 0.21 -11.58 -18.27
C GLY A 350 -0.97 -11.91 -19.19
N HIS A 351 -2.18 -11.94 -18.64
CA HIS A 351 -3.41 -12.14 -19.41
C HIS A 351 -3.77 -10.90 -20.24
N ILE A 352 -3.56 -9.70 -19.68
CA ILE A 352 -3.72 -8.43 -20.40
C ILE A 352 -2.80 -8.41 -21.62
N LEU A 353 -1.51 -8.74 -21.45
CA LEU A 353 -0.54 -8.80 -22.54
C LEU A 353 -0.99 -9.79 -23.64
N GLY A 354 -1.46 -10.97 -23.24
CA GLY A 354 -2.00 -11.97 -24.17
C GLY A 354 -3.19 -11.44 -24.99
N ALA A 355 -4.10 -10.71 -24.34
CA ALA A 355 -5.25 -10.10 -25.01
C ALA A 355 -4.87 -8.90 -25.91
N VAL A 356 -3.89 -8.09 -25.50
CA VAL A 356 -3.33 -7.01 -26.34
C VAL A 356 -2.68 -7.60 -27.59
N TYR A 357 -1.89 -8.66 -27.43
CA TYR A 357 -1.29 -9.40 -28.56
C TYR A 357 -2.37 -9.97 -29.50
N GLU A 358 -3.43 -10.58 -28.96
CA GLU A 358 -4.57 -11.08 -29.75
C GLU A 358 -5.23 -9.95 -30.56
N GLY A 359 -5.52 -8.82 -29.90
CA GLY A 359 -6.12 -7.64 -30.55
C GLY A 359 -5.24 -7.06 -31.66
N GLY A 360 -3.94 -6.92 -31.41
CA GLY A 360 -2.97 -6.45 -32.39
C GLY A 360 -2.85 -7.41 -33.58
N ALA A 361 -2.77 -8.72 -33.33
CA ALA A 361 -2.71 -9.73 -34.39
C ALA A 361 -3.95 -9.70 -35.29
N ARG A 362 -5.16 -9.53 -34.71
CA ARG A 362 -6.41 -9.39 -35.47
C ARG A 362 -6.45 -8.09 -36.29
N LEU A 363 -5.98 -6.98 -35.72
CA LEU A 363 -5.91 -5.71 -36.44
C LEU A 363 -4.98 -5.83 -37.67
N VAL A 364 -3.79 -6.40 -37.49
CA VAL A 364 -2.83 -6.61 -38.59
C VAL A 364 -3.39 -7.56 -39.65
N ALA A 365 -4.06 -8.65 -39.24
CA ALA A 365 -4.70 -9.57 -40.18
C ALA A 365 -5.78 -8.87 -41.01
N ARG A 366 -6.64 -8.06 -40.36
CA ARG A 366 -7.66 -7.26 -41.03
C ARG A 366 -7.07 -6.26 -42.02
N LEU A 367 -6.01 -5.54 -41.63
CA LEU A 367 -5.32 -4.58 -42.50
C LEU A 367 -4.63 -5.26 -43.70
N ARG A 368 -4.20 -6.52 -43.55
CA ARG A 368 -3.55 -7.31 -44.60
C ARG A 368 -4.51 -8.20 -45.38
N GLY A 369 -5.82 -8.11 -45.15
CA GLY A 369 -6.84 -8.95 -45.82
C GLY A 369 -6.70 -10.46 -45.51
N ARG A 370 -6.05 -10.83 -44.41
CA ARG A 370 -5.84 -12.23 -44.00
C ARG A 370 -6.99 -12.72 -43.09
N PRO A 371 -7.21 -14.05 -43.01
CA PRO A 371 -8.19 -14.63 -42.08
C PRO A 371 -7.87 -14.28 -40.63
N ASP A 372 -8.88 -14.28 -39.75
CA ASP A 372 -8.68 -14.08 -38.31
C ASP A 372 -7.73 -15.16 -37.77
N PRO A 373 -6.58 -14.79 -37.15
CA PRO A 373 -5.63 -15.75 -36.60
C PRO A 373 -6.19 -16.54 -35.40
N GLY A 374 -7.38 -16.20 -34.90
CA GLY A 374 -8.03 -16.83 -33.76
C GLY A 374 -7.50 -16.31 -32.41
N PRO A 375 -7.90 -16.93 -31.28
CA PRO A 375 -7.42 -16.55 -29.95
C PRO A 375 -5.90 -16.69 -29.80
N ALA A 376 -5.32 -15.92 -28.88
CA ALA A 376 -3.94 -16.10 -28.46
C ALA A 376 -3.76 -17.42 -27.70
N ASP A 377 -2.68 -18.15 -28.00
CA ASP A 377 -2.35 -19.41 -27.35
C ASP A 377 -1.54 -19.17 -26.07
N THR A 378 -2.24 -18.67 -25.04
CA THR A 378 -1.68 -18.36 -23.72
C THR A 378 -1.18 -19.61 -22.99
N ALA A 379 -1.63 -20.81 -23.36
CA ALA A 379 -1.16 -22.06 -22.77
C ALA A 379 0.35 -22.29 -22.99
N LYS A 380 0.93 -21.72 -24.05
CA LYS A 380 2.40 -21.75 -24.28
C LYS A 380 3.19 -21.08 -23.16
N LEU A 381 2.57 -20.17 -22.39
CA LEU A 381 3.20 -19.48 -21.28
C LEU A 381 3.11 -20.25 -19.96
N VAL A 382 2.41 -21.40 -19.91
CA VAL A 382 2.27 -22.21 -18.69
C VAL A 382 3.63 -22.59 -18.08
N PRO A 383 4.65 -23.08 -18.83
CA PRO A 383 5.95 -23.37 -18.25
C PRO A 383 6.60 -22.14 -17.59
N LEU A 384 6.51 -20.97 -18.25
CA LEU A 384 6.99 -19.71 -17.68
C LEU A 384 6.18 -19.31 -16.44
N THR A 385 4.88 -19.58 -16.42
CA THR A 385 3.99 -19.33 -15.27
C THR A 385 4.49 -20.09 -14.04
N TRP A 386 4.84 -21.38 -14.19
CA TRP A 386 5.38 -22.19 -13.09
C TRP A 386 6.72 -21.67 -12.56
N VAL A 387 7.62 -21.25 -13.46
CA VAL A 387 8.91 -20.66 -13.05
C VAL A 387 8.69 -19.36 -12.29
N MET A 388 7.86 -18.45 -12.83
CA MET A 388 7.56 -17.17 -12.19
C MET A 388 6.83 -17.35 -10.86
N ALA A 389 5.85 -18.26 -10.78
CA ALA A 389 5.15 -18.58 -9.54
C ALA A 389 6.13 -19.12 -8.47
N SER A 390 7.07 -19.97 -8.87
CA SER A 390 8.11 -20.48 -7.96
C SER A 390 9.03 -19.36 -7.45
N LEU A 391 9.41 -18.42 -8.32
CA LEU A 391 10.19 -17.24 -7.93
C LEU A 391 9.41 -16.33 -6.97
N LEU A 392 8.12 -16.09 -7.22
CA LEU A 392 7.27 -15.29 -6.32
C LEU A 392 7.10 -15.96 -4.95
N VAL A 393 6.98 -17.28 -4.89
CA VAL A 393 6.95 -18.04 -3.63
C VAL A 393 8.30 -17.93 -2.91
N ALA A 394 9.42 -18.13 -3.62
CA ALA A 394 10.76 -18.00 -3.04
C ALA A 394 11.02 -16.57 -2.51
N MET A 395 10.62 -15.56 -3.27
CA MET A 395 10.65 -14.15 -2.86
C MET A 395 9.82 -13.92 -1.60
N THR A 396 8.61 -14.46 -1.53
CA THR A 396 7.74 -14.31 -0.36
C THR A 396 8.38 -14.95 0.87
N ILE A 397 8.94 -16.15 0.74
CA ILE A 397 9.64 -16.84 1.82
C ILE A 397 10.85 -16.01 2.27
N LEU A 398 11.66 -15.52 1.34
CA LEU A 398 12.84 -14.69 1.63
C LEU A 398 12.46 -13.45 2.45
N LEU A 399 11.47 -12.68 1.98
CA LEU A 399 11.04 -11.45 2.65
C LEU A 399 10.41 -11.74 4.02
N VAL A 400 9.63 -12.82 4.16
CA VAL A 400 9.05 -13.22 5.45
C VAL A 400 10.14 -13.63 6.44
N VAL A 401 11.13 -14.42 6.00
CA VAL A 401 12.26 -14.82 6.83
C VAL A 401 13.08 -13.59 7.23
N ALA A 402 13.36 -12.68 6.29
CA ALA A 402 14.04 -11.43 6.56
C ALA A 402 13.32 -10.59 7.61
N ASP A 403 12.01 -10.39 7.49
CA ASP A 403 11.26 -9.58 8.46
C ASP A 403 11.14 -10.22 9.86
N ILE A 404 11.33 -11.54 9.98
CA ILE A 404 11.35 -12.27 11.26
C ILE A 404 12.74 -12.22 11.90
N VAL A 405 13.80 -12.45 11.10
CA VAL A 405 15.18 -12.60 11.57
C VAL A 405 15.87 -11.24 11.72
N ASP A 406 15.79 -10.39 10.70
CA ASP A 406 16.34 -9.03 10.70
C ASP A 406 15.28 -8.00 10.28
N PRO A 407 14.44 -7.57 11.25
CA PRO A 407 13.35 -6.65 10.99
C PRO A 407 13.85 -5.24 10.72
N ILE A 408 13.24 -4.57 9.74
CA ILE A 408 13.44 -3.12 9.54
C ILE A 408 13.01 -2.39 10.81
N ARG A 409 13.95 -1.65 11.41
CA ARG A 409 13.68 -0.80 12.58
C ARG A 409 13.45 0.62 12.08
N MET A 410 12.21 1.12 12.24
CA MET A 410 11.88 2.51 11.88
C MET A 410 12.22 3.52 12.99
N PHE A 411 12.76 3.06 14.12
CA PHE A 411 13.10 3.86 15.31
C PHE A 411 14.38 3.40 15.98
#